data_AF-A0A2E6PH27-F1
#
_entry.id   AF-A0A2E6PH27-F1
#
_cell.length_a   1.000
_cell.length_b   1.000
_cell.length_c   1.000
_cell.angle_alpha   90.00
_cell.angle_beta   90.00
_cell.angle_gamma   90.00
#
_symmetry.space_group_name_H-M   'P 1'
#
loop_
_entity.id
_entity.type
_entity.pdbx_description
1 polymer ?
#
loop_
_entity_poly.entity_id
_entity_poly.type
_entity_poly.pdbx_seq_one_letter_code
_entity_poly.pdbx_strand_id
1 'polypeptide(L)'
;MSIGRKALGFWSATSMVAGNMIGSGIFLLPAALATFGGISIIGWIFSAVGSILLALVFAGLARQIRGSGGPYLYTQAGFGDAPGFFVAWGYWISIIATNAAIAIALVSYLSAFWPTIASQGLLSTGVTLIFVWSLVIVNVRGVRLAGRVQLTTTVLKILPLIAVAAFGLFSIELSYFQPFNLSNQSDFSALTATASLTMWAFLGMESANIPAAEVENATRTVPRAAVAGTCIAALVYIPGTVAVMGLISPEELVQSNAPFAEAAATLWGPWGYNLIGLGAIVSCFGALNGWTLCLGQIPMAAAKDKLFPRVFAKKSKYGTPAKGLVISSVLVSLLVLMNASESLVDQFTFVILLATLAALLPYLLCALARIFIAARSHQSLSTLEFSVCILAAIFSIWAITGTGFETIFWGSILFIAGLPIYVWIIRRSRDS
;
A
#
# COMPACT_ATOMS: atom_id res chain seq x y z
N MET A 1 -5.01 -27.63 23.13
CA MET A 1 -4.60 -26.58 22.17
C MET A 1 -4.02 -27.27 20.95
N SER A 2 -4.71 -27.31 19.80
CA SER A 2 -4.07 -27.82 18.58
C SER A 2 -2.96 -26.85 18.18
N ILE A 3 -1.71 -27.31 18.19
CA ILE A 3 -0.59 -26.62 17.55
C ILE A 3 -0.86 -26.70 16.04
N GLY A 4 -1.76 -25.85 15.55
CA GLY A 4 -1.98 -25.70 14.11
C GLY A 4 -0.71 -25.12 13.52
N ARG A 5 -0.08 -25.84 12.58
CA ARG A 5 1.04 -25.33 11.77
C ARG A 5 0.72 -23.89 11.33
N LYS A 6 1.60 -22.96 11.74
CA LYS A 6 1.51 -21.55 11.33
C LYS A 6 1.50 -21.46 9.81
N ALA A 7 0.72 -20.53 9.28
CA ALA A 7 0.37 -20.50 7.87
C ALA A 7 1.44 -19.86 6.97
N LEU A 8 2.29 -18.97 7.51
CA LEU A 8 3.20 -18.13 6.73
C LEU A 8 4.65 -18.28 7.17
N GLY A 9 5.52 -18.76 6.28
CA GLY A 9 6.97 -18.80 6.47
C GLY A 9 7.66 -17.49 6.05
N PHE A 10 9.00 -17.46 6.09
CA PHE A 10 9.79 -16.26 5.72
C PHE A 10 9.51 -15.78 4.29
N TRP A 11 9.59 -16.66 3.30
CA TRP A 11 9.34 -16.29 1.91
C TRP A 11 7.91 -15.81 1.67
N SER A 12 6.92 -16.43 2.32
CA SER A 12 5.54 -15.97 2.25
C SER A 12 5.37 -14.57 2.87
N ALA A 13 5.97 -14.32 4.04
CA ALA A 13 5.92 -13.01 4.68
C ALA A 13 6.61 -11.92 3.84
N THR A 14 7.81 -12.20 3.31
CA THR A 14 8.53 -11.27 2.43
C THR A 14 7.75 -11.03 1.12
N SER A 15 7.16 -12.09 0.55
CA SER A 15 6.32 -11.97 -0.65
C SER A 15 5.02 -11.19 -0.41
N MET A 16 4.53 -11.17 0.82
CA MET A 16 3.37 -10.38 1.21
C MET A 16 3.76 -8.90 1.34
N VAL A 17 4.91 -8.59 1.93
CA VAL A 17 5.43 -7.21 1.96
C VAL A 17 5.72 -6.71 0.55
N ALA A 18 6.64 -7.36 -0.17
CA ALA A 18 7.02 -6.97 -1.51
C ALA A 18 5.83 -7.03 -2.49
N GLY A 19 4.99 -8.06 -2.42
CA GLY A 19 3.88 -8.23 -3.34
C GLY A 19 2.68 -7.31 -3.09
N ASN A 20 2.50 -6.81 -1.85
CA ASN A 20 1.49 -5.79 -1.54
C ASN A 20 1.94 -4.41 -2.00
N MET A 21 3.24 -4.12 -1.91
CA MET A 21 3.83 -2.92 -2.46
C MET A 21 3.78 -2.98 -3.99
N ILE A 22 4.38 -4.03 -4.59
CA ILE A 22 4.51 -4.20 -6.05
C ILE A 22 3.15 -4.59 -6.62
N GLY A 23 2.34 -3.58 -6.89
CA GLY A 23 1.02 -3.67 -7.49
C GLY A 23 0.80 -2.48 -8.38
N SER A 24 -0.29 -1.75 -8.17
CA SER A 24 -0.68 -0.62 -9.00
C SER A 24 0.31 0.55 -9.00
N GLY A 25 0.98 0.83 -7.88
CA GLY A 25 1.88 1.95 -7.72
C GLY A 25 2.97 1.98 -8.78
N ILE A 26 3.77 0.92 -8.91
CA ILE A 26 4.83 0.89 -9.93
C ILE A 26 4.28 1.01 -11.34
N PHE A 27 3.14 0.41 -11.63
CA PHE A 27 2.64 0.28 -12.99
C PHE A 27 2.00 1.56 -13.54
N LEU A 28 1.39 2.40 -12.70
CA LEU A 28 0.72 3.64 -13.13
C LEU A 28 1.42 4.93 -12.68
N LEU A 29 2.28 4.89 -11.66
CA LEU A 29 2.98 6.11 -11.23
C LEU A 29 3.84 6.75 -12.31
N PRO A 30 4.48 6.05 -13.28
CA PRO A 30 5.19 6.73 -14.35
C PRO A 30 4.30 7.72 -15.12
N ALA A 31 3.03 7.38 -15.39
CA ALA A 31 2.08 8.29 -16.02
C ALA A 31 1.78 9.51 -15.15
N ALA A 32 1.47 9.28 -13.87
CA ALA A 32 1.19 10.37 -12.92
C ALA A 32 2.40 11.30 -12.70
N LEU A 33 3.62 10.74 -12.72
CA LEU A 33 4.88 11.45 -12.47
C LEU A 33 5.45 12.13 -13.73
N ALA A 34 4.98 11.77 -14.93
CA ALA A 34 5.44 12.36 -16.18
C ALA A 34 5.25 13.89 -16.23
N THR A 35 4.21 14.40 -15.57
CA THR A 35 3.95 15.85 -15.41
C THR A 35 5.05 16.59 -14.63
N PHE A 36 5.84 15.88 -13.83
CA PHE A 36 6.96 16.45 -13.06
C PHE A 36 8.30 16.28 -13.78
N GLY A 37 8.44 15.29 -14.65
CA GLY A 37 9.70 14.99 -15.34
C GLY A 37 10.72 14.28 -14.45
N GLY A 38 12.01 14.46 -14.76
CA GLY A 38 13.12 13.73 -14.12
C GLY A 38 13.24 13.93 -12.61
N ILE A 39 12.76 15.05 -12.06
CA ILE A 39 12.74 15.32 -10.61
C ILE A 39 11.98 14.26 -9.82
N SER A 40 11.02 13.57 -10.44
CA SER A 40 10.29 12.46 -9.84
C SER A 40 11.19 11.29 -9.42
N ILE A 41 12.36 11.10 -10.05
CA ILE A 41 13.35 10.09 -9.66
C ILE A 41 13.91 10.41 -8.27
N ILE A 42 14.13 11.68 -7.96
CA ILE A 42 14.55 12.11 -6.62
C ILE A 42 13.43 11.86 -5.61
N GLY A 43 12.18 12.10 -6.01
CA GLY A 43 11.00 11.72 -5.22
C GLY A 43 10.95 10.22 -4.90
N TRP A 44 11.27 9.36 -5.87
CA TRP A 44 11.36 7.91 -5.65
C TRP A 44 12.47 7.53 -4.67
N ILE A 45 13.67 8.09 -4.81
CA ILE A 45 14.80 7.82 -3.91
C ILE A 45 14.46 8.28 -2.50
N PHE A 46 13.89 9.48 -2.37
CA PHE A 46 13.50 10.04 -1.08
C PHE A 46 12.46 9.17 -0.37
N SER A 47 11.41 8.74 -1.09
CA SER A 47 10.40 7.83 -0.54
C SER A 47 10.93 6.43 -0.24
N ALA A 48 11.88 5.91 -1.03
CA ALA A 48 12.54 4.65 -0.74
C ALA A 48 13.31 4.71 0.59
N VAL A 49 14.10 5.77 0.80
CA VAL A 49 14.84 5.99 2.05
C VAL A 49 13.87 6.12 3.23
N GLY A 50 12.85 6.97 3.11
CA GLY A 50 11.82 7.14 4.14
C GLY A 50 11.10 5.84 4.49
N SER A 51 10.76 5.04 3.49
CA SER A 51 10.09 3.75 3.67
C SER A 51 10.98 2.69 4.29
N ILE A 52 12.28 2.68 3.98
CA ILE A 52 13.25 1.79 4.65
C ILE A 52 13.40 2.19 6.12
N LEU A 53 13.46 3.48 6.44
CA LEU A 53 13.50 3.97 7.83
C LEU A 53 12.25 3.53 8.60
N LEU A 54 11.07 3.71 8.01
CA LEU A 54 9.82 3.22 8.60
C LEU A 54 9.82 1.68 8.72
N ALA A 55 10.42 0.94 7.78
CA ALA A 55 10.46 -0.52 7.82
C ALA A 55 11.35 -0.99 8.97
N LEU A 56 12.44 -0.27 9.25
CA LEU A 56 13.29 -0.48 10.42
C LEU A 56 12.54 -0.17 11.74
N VAL A 57 11.71 0.87 11.78
CA VAL A 57 10.82 1.16 12.93
C VAL A 57 9.87 0.00 13.18
N PHE A 58 9.14 -0.47 12.17
CA PHE A 58 8.24 -1.62 12.31
C PHE A 58 8.99 -2.90 12.67
N ALA A 59 10.16 -3.14 12.09
CA ALA A 59 11.01 -4.26 12.42
C ALA A 59 11.43 -4.25 13.89
N GLY A 60 11.74 -3.07 14.43
CA GLY A 60 12.01 -2.89 15.85
C GLY A 60 10.81 -3.17 16.74
N LEU A 61 9.65 -2.61 16.40
CA LEU A 61 8.40 -2.81 17.14
C LEU A 61 7.95 -4.28 17.12
N ALA A 62 8.05 -4.96 15.98
CA ALA A 62 7.71 -6.38 15.82
C ALA A 62 8.59 -7.33 16.65
N ARG A 63 9.82 -6.92 16.99
CA ARG A 63 10.68 -7.69 17.90
C ARG A 63 10.19 -7.61 19.35
N GLN A 64 9.62 -6.48 19.74
CA GLN A 64 9.21 -6.18 21.12
C GLN A 64 7.75 -6.57 21.39
N ILE A 65 6.85 -6.31 20.44
CA ILE A 65 5.42 -6.43 20.61
C ILE A 65 4.92 -7.64 19.83
N ARG A 66 4.27 -8.58 20.53
CA ARG A 66 3.70 -9.79 19.95
C ARG A 66 2.21 -9.62 19.73
N GLY A 67 1.72 -9.97 18.55
CA GLY A 67 0.29 -9.96 18.26
C GLY A 67 0.02 -9.75 16.78
N SER A 68 -1.25 -9.56 16.43
CA SER A 68 -1.69 -9.16 15.09
C SER A 68 -2.32 -7.78 15.19
N GLY A 69 -2.20 -6.98 14.13
CA GLY A 69 -2.72 -5.61 14.10
C GLY A 69 -1.72 -4.57 13.61
N GLY A 70 -0.43 -4.91 13.52
CA GLY A 70 0.60 -4.03 12.98
C GLY A 70 0.55 -2.61 13.57
N PRO A 71 0.33 -1.56 12.75
CA PRO A 71 0.29 -0.18 13.23
C PRO A 71 -0.65 0.05 14.42
N TYR A 72 -1.86 -0.52 14.39
CA TYR A 72 -2.82 -0.43 15.48
C TYR A 72 -2.23 -0.91 16.81
N LEU A 73 -1.69 -2.12 16.81
CA LEU A 73 -1.16 -2.78 18.01
C LEU A 73 0.04 -2.01 18.57
N TYR A 74 0.89 -1.49 17.70
CA TYR A 74 2.09 -0.75 18.11
C TYR A 74 1.75 0.61 18.72
N THR A 75 0.82 1.35 18.11
CA THR A 75 0.33 2.61 18.66
C THR A 75 -0.41 2.38 19.98
N GLN A 76 -1.24 1.35 20.09
CA GLN A 76 -1.93 1.01 21.34
C GLN A 76 -0.93 0.69 22.46
N ALA A 77 0.10 -0.10 22.17
CA ALA A 77 1.13 -0.43 23.16
C ALA A 77 1.91 0.80 23.65
N GLY A 78 2.12 1.79 22.78
CA GLY A 78 2.79 3.05 23.12
C GLY A 78 1.90 4.02 23.89
N PHE A 79 0.73 4.34 23.34
CA PHE A 79 -0.08 5.48 23.77
C PHE A 79 -1.46 5.12 24.35
N GLY A 80 -1.80 3.82 24.41
CA GLY A 80 -3.07 3.33 24.94
C GLY A 80 -4.21 3.28 23.92
N ASP A 81 -5.41 3.05 24.45
CA ASP A 81 -6.57 2.64 23.65
C ASP A 81 -7.10 3.70 22.68
N ALA A 82 -7.12 4.98 23.07
CA ALA A 82 -7.66 6.05 22.22
C ALA A 82 -6.80 6.24 20.95
N PRO A 83 -5.48 6.48 21.05
CA PRO A 83 -4.62 6.56 19.87
C PRO A 83 -4.58 5.26 19.08
N GLY A 84 -4.63 4.11 19.76
CA GLY A 84 -4.80 2.80 19.13
C GLY A 84 -6.04 2.74 18.24
N PHE A 85 -7.21 3.13 18.77
CA PHE A 85 -8.45 3.17 17.99
C PHE A 85 -8.34 4.05 16.74
N PHE A 86 -7.85 5.29 16.89
CA PHE A 86 -7.74 6.20 15.74
C PHE A 86 -6.77 5.68 14.68
N VAL A 87 -5.70 5.00 15.08
CA VAL A 87 -4.81 4.33 14.13
C VAL A 87 -5.52 3.15 13.44
N ALA A 88 -6.25 2.30 14.17
CA ALA A 88 -7.04 1.24 13.55
C ALA A 88 -8.07 1.78 12.57
N TRP A 89 -8.75 2.87 12.93
CA TRP A 89 -9.76 3.54 12.12
C TRP A 89 -9.19 4.16 10.84
N GLY A 90 -8.20 5.04 10.99
CA GLY A 90 -7.57 5.70 9.85
C GLY A 90 -6.86 4.71 8.92
N TYR A 91 -6.16 3.73 9.49
CA TYR A 91 -5.49 2.73 8.70
C TYR A 91 -6.48 1.78 8.00
N TRP A 92 -7.65 1.49 8.61
CA TRP A 92 -8.72 0.77 7.91
C TRP A 92 -9.26 1.54 6.71
N ILE A 93 -9.45 2.86 6.85
CA ILE A 93 -9.83 3.75 5.74
C ILE A 93 -8.75 3.76 4.65
N SER A 94 -7.47 3.82 5.05
CA SER A 94 -6.34 3.67 4.12
C SER A 94 -6.46 2.37 3.32
N ILE A 95 -6.68 1.23 3.98
CA ILE A 95 -6.79 -0.06 3.28
C ILE A 95 -8.02 -0.11 2.35
N ILE A 96 -9.14 0.52 2.73
CA ILE A 96 -10.32 0.64 1.85
C ILE A 96 -9.94 1.38 0.56
N ALA A 97 -9.33 2.56 0.68
CA ALA A 97 -8.86 3.34 -0.45
C ALA A 97 -7.81 2.55 -1.26
N THR A 98 -6.88 1.88 -0.60
CA THR A 98 -5.85 1.05 -1.25
C THR A 98 -6.44 -0.06 -2.11
N ASN A 99 -7.47 -0.77 -1.62
CA ASN A 99 -8.14 -1.82 -2.39
C ASN A 99 -8.85 -1.24 -3.63
N ALA A 100 -9.50 -0.07 -3.49
CA ALA A 100 -10.13 0.61 -4.62
C ALA A 100 -9.08 1.01 -5.68
N ALA A 101 -8.00 1.67 -5.28
CA ALA A 101 -6.93 2.11 -6.18
C ALA A 101 -6.27 0.94 -6.93
N ILE A 102 -5.97 -0.16 -6.24
CA ILE A 102 -5.37 -1.34 -6.89
C ILE A 102 -6.35 -1.99 -7.88
N ALA A 103 -7.63 -2.06 -7.54
CA ALA A 103 -8.65 -2.61 -8.43
C ALA A 103 -8.85 -1.75 -9.69
N ILE A 104 -8.89 -0.41 -9.53
CA ILE A 104 -8.96 0.53 -10.66
C ILE A 104 -7.74 0.36 -11.57
N ALA A 105 -6.54 0.26 -11.00
CA ALA A 105 -5.32 0.08 -11.79
C ALA A 105 -5.27 -1.26 -12.53
N LEU A 106 -5.79 -2.33 -11.92
CA LEU A 106 -5.97 -3.62 -12.59
C LEU A 106 -6.85 -3.44 -13.84
N VAL A 107 -7.98 -2.74 -13.70
CA VAL A 107 -8.91 -2.47 -14.80
C VAL A 107 -8.31 -1.53 -15.84
N SER A 108 -7.49 -0.57 -15.44
CA SER A 108 -6.73 0.29 -16.36
C SER A 108 -5.83 -0.54 -17.28
N TYR A 109 -5.05 -1.48 -16.71
CA TYR A 109 -4.25 -2.40 -17.52
C TYR A 109 -5.08 -3.42 -18.31
N LEU A 110 -6.29 -3.75 -17.87
CA LEU A 110 -7.20 -4.58 -18.66
C LEU A 110 -7.73 -3.83 -19.89
N SER A 111 -7.90 -2.51 -19.78
CA SER A 111 -8.37 -1.66 -20.88
C SER A 111 -7.38 -1.58 -22.05
N ALA A 112 -6.09 -1.84 -21.80
CA ALA A 112 -5.06 -2.02 -22.85
C ALA A 112 -5.41 -3.12 -23.86
N PHE A 113 -6.10 -4.17 -23.42
CA PHE A 113 -6.52 -5.30 -24.26
C PHE A 113 -7.96 -5.16 -24.73
N TRP A 114 -8.80 -4.49 -23.93
CA TRP A 114 -10.21 -4.24 -24.23
C TRP A 114 -10.56 -2.75 -24.02
N PRO A 115 -10.27 -1.88 -25.00
CA PRO A 115 -10.40 -0.42 -24.85
C PRO A 115 -11.82 0.05 -24.50
N THR A 116 -12.85 -0.73 -24.84
CA THR A 116 -14.25 -0.46 -24.48
C THR A 116 -14.48 -0.36 -22.96
N ILE A 117 -13.60 -0.97 -22.15
CA ILE A 117 -13.67 -0.89 -20.69
C ILE A 117 -13.38 0.54 -20.22
N ALA A 118 -12.37 1.20 -20.78
CA ALA A 118 -12.01 2.57 -20.40
C ALA A 118 -13.00 3.61 -20.92
N SER A 119 -13.66 3.37 -22.06
CA SER A 119 -14.60 4.32 -22.65
C SER A 119 -16.00 4.33 -22.01
N GLN A 120 -16.31 3.37 -21.13
CA GLN A 120 -17.61 3.26 -20.47
C GLN A 120 -17.44 3.17 -18.95
N GLY A 121 -17.68 4.28 -18.24
CA GLY A 121 -17.51 4.36 -16.78
C GLY A 121 -18.26 3.25 -16.02
N LEU A 122 -19.52 2.98 -16.36
CA LEU A 122 -20.30 1.90 -15.74
C LEU A 122 -19.70 0.51 -15.96
N LEU A 123 -19.14 0.25 -17.16
CA LEU A 123 -18.48 -1.02 -17.45
C LEU A 123 -17.19 -1.16 -16.64
N SER A 124 -16.35 -0.12 -16.63
CA SER A 124 -15.13 -0.09 -15.82
C SER A 124 -15.40 -0.31 -14.34
N THR A 125 -16.40 0.38 -13.78
CA THR A 125 -16.83 0.19 -12.40
C THR A 125 -17.32 -1.23 -12.16
N GLY A 126 -18.17 -1.78 -13.03
CA GLY A 126 -18.66 -3.17 -12.92
C GLY A 126 -17.52 -4.20 -12.88
N VAL A 127 -16.55 -4.08 -13.79
CA VAL A 127 -15.37 -4.95 -13.85
C VAL A 127 -14.50 -4.79 -12.60
N THR A 128 -14.30 -3.55 -12.13
CA THR A 128 -13.55 -3.24 -10.89
C THR A 128 -14.17 -3.97 -9.70
N LEU A 129 -15.50 -3.89 -9.54
CA LEU A 129 -16.22 -4.55 -8.46
C LEU A 129 -16.13 -6.08 -8.55
N ILE A 130 -16.17 -6.66 -9.75
CA ILE A 130 -15.99 -8.11 -9.95
C ILE A 130 -14.65 -8.57 -9.37
N PHE A 131 -13.55 -7.86 -9.64
CA PHE A 131 -12.25 -8.21 -9.08
C PHE A 131 -12.21 -8.06 -7.55
N VAL A 132 -12.73 -6.97 -6.99
CA VAL A 132 -12.83 -6.77 -5.53
C VAL A 132 -13.56 -7.95 -4.87
N TRP A 133 -14.77 -8.28 -5.35
CA TRP A 133 -15.58 -9.33 -4.74
C TRP A 133 -15.03 -10.74 -4.98
N SER A 134 -14.36 -10.98 -6.10
CA SER A 134 -13.66 -12.25 -6.34
C SER A 134 -12.59 -12.53 -5.27
N LEU A 135 -11.83 -11.51 -4.87
CA LEU A 135 -10.78 -11.63 -3.86
C LEU A 135 -11.32 -11.66 -2.44
N VAL A 136 -12.48 -11.07 -2.18
CA VAL A 136 -13.24 -11.31 -0.95
C VAL A 136 -13.58 -12.79 -0.81
N ILE A 137 -14.07 -13.44 -1.87
CA ILE A 137 -14.40 -14.88 -1.84
C ILE A 137 -13.16 -15.71 -1.53
N VAL A 138 -12.02 -15.41 -2.18
CA VAL A 138 -10.74 -16.09 -1.91
C VAL A 138 -10.31 -15.92 -0.46
N ASN A 139 -10.34 -14.69 0.07
CA ASN A 139 -9.91 -14.38 1.42
C ASN A 139 -10.86 -14.93 2.50
N VAL A 140 -12.17 -15.01 2.23
CA VAL A 140 -13.14 -15.66 3.12
C VAL A 140 -12.84 -17.15 3.28
N ARG A 141 -12.36 -17.83 2.23
CA ARG A 141 -12.05 -19.28 2.24
C ARG A 141 -10.80 -19.66 3.03
N GLY A 142 -9.92 -18.72 3.38
CA GLY A 142 -8.82 -18.97 4.33
C GLY A 142 -7.52 -18.21 4.04
N VAL A 143 -6.80 -17.86 5.12
CA VAL A 143 -5.51 -17.14 5.07
C VAL A 143 -4.42 -17.91 4.32
N ARG A 144 -4.41 -19.25 4.39
CA ARG A 144 -3.43 -20.08 3.65
C ARG A 144 -3.59 -19.97 2.14
N LEU A 145 -4.84 -19.95 1.65
CA LEU A 145 -5.11 -19.81 0.22
C LEU A 145 -4.64 -18.43 -0.26
N ALA A 146 -4.99 -17.37 0.48
CA ALA A 146 -4.52 -16.02 0.21
C ALA A 146 -2.98 -15.93 0.18
N GLY A 147 -2.29 -16.58 1.13
CA GLY A 147 -0.82 -16.63 1.16
C GLY A 147 -0.19 -17.37 -0.02
N ARG A 148 -0.84 -18.43 -0.54
CA ARG A 148 -0.37 -19.13 -1.75
C ARG A 148 -0.56 -18.29 -3.00
N VAL A 149 -1.72 -17.65 -3.16
CA VAL A 149 -1.99 -16.70 -4.25
C VAL A 149 -0.96 -15.57 -4.24
N GLN A 150 -0.65 -15.04 -3.05
CA GLN A 150 0.36 -14.01 -2.87
C GLN A 150 1.75 -14.46 -3.36
N LEU A 151 2.23 -15.62 -2.91
CA LEU A 151 3.56 -16.11 -3.29
C LEU A 151 3.67 -16.32 -4.81
N THR A 152 2.67 -16.98 -5.40
CA THR A 152 2.66 -17.26 -6.85
C THR A 152 2.65 -15.97 -7.65
N THR A 153 1.77 -15.02 -7.31
CA THR A 153 1.69 -13.74 -8.04
C THR A 153 2.93 -12.87 -7.86
N THR A 154 3.59 -12.90 -6.69
CA THR A 154 4.84 -12.16 -6.44
C THR A 154 6.00 -12.68 -7.29
N VAL A 155 6.16 -14.00 -7.46
CA VAL A 155 7.20 -14.54 -8.33
C VAL A 155 6.94 -14.17 -9.80
N LEU A 156 5.68 -14.26 -10.24
CA LEU A 156 5.30 -13.97 -11.62
C LEU A 156 5.46 -12.49 -12.01
N LYS A 157 5.29 -11.55 -11.07
CA LYS A 157 5.36 -10.09 -11.37
C LYS A 157 6.78 -9.52 -11.34
N ILE A 158 7.73 -10.12 -10.62
CA ILE A 158 9.08 -9.55 -10.45
C ILE A 158 9.92 -9.71 -11.72
N LEU A 159 9.87 -10.87 -12.38
CA LEU A 159 10.69 -11.14 -13.57
C LEU A 159 10.40 -10.16 -14.73
N PRO A 160 9.13 -9.90 -15.10
CA PRO A 160 8.82 -8.95 -16.17
C PRO A 160 9.29 -7.52 -15.87
N LEU A 161 9.17 -7.07 -14.61
CA LEU A 161 9.61 -5.75 -14.18
C LEU A 161 11.14 -5.60 -14.24
N ILE A 162 11.87 -6.63 -13.79
CA ILE A 162 13.34 -6.64 -13.89
C ILE A 162 13.76 -6.62 -15.35
N ALA A 163 13.06 -7.34 -16.24
CA ALA A 163 13.37 -7.31 -17.66
C ALA A 163 13.20 -5.90 -18.24
N VAL A 164 12.04 -5.24 -18.03
CA VAL A 164 11.81 -3.87 -18.53
C VAL A 164 12.86 -2.91 -17.99
N ALA A 165 13.17 -2.99 -16.69
CA ALA A 165 14.23 -2.18 -16.09
C ALA A 165 15.60 -2.45 -16.73
N ALA A 166 16.01 -3.71 -16.81
CA ALA A 166 17.35 -4.09 -17.28
C ALA A 166 17.58 -3.70 -18.73
N PHE A 167 16.64 -4.00 -19.63
CA PHE A 167 16.77 -3.68 -21.05
C PHE A 167 16.46 -2.22 -21.35
N GLY A 168 15.45 -1.64 -20.68
CA GLY A 168 15.05 -0.25 -20.90
C GLY A 168 16.13 0.75 -20.50
N LEU A 169 16.90 0.49 -19.43
CA LEU A 169 18.00 1.36 -19.03
C LEU A 169 19.11 1.52 -20.09
N PHE A 170 19.26 0.55 -21.01
CA PHE A 170 20.23 0.65 -22.13
C PHE A 170 19.65 1.35 -23.36
N SER A 171 18.37 1.68 -23.36
CA SER A 171 17.64 2.24 -24.51
C SER A 171 16.91 3.54 -24.16
N ILE A 172 17.30 4.20 -23.05
CA ILE A 172 16.71 5.46 -22.65
C ILE A 172 17.14 6.62 -23.56
N GLU A 173 16.21 7.51 -23.82
CA GLU A 173 16.42 8.79 -24.47
C GLU A 173 16.56 9.88 -23.40
N LEU A 174 17.78 10.40 -23.21
CA LEU A 174 18.08 11.35 -22.14
C LEU A 174 17.37 12.70 -22.32
N SER A 175 17.00 13.05 -23.55
CA SER A 175 16.25 14.29 -23.82
C SER A 175 14.85 14.28 -23.18
N TYR A 176 14.25 13.12 -22.91
CA TYR A 176 12.95 13.03 -22.21
C TYR A 176 13.02 13.42 -20.74
N PHE A 177 14.22 13.50 -20.16
CA PHE A 177 14.42 14.03 -18.81
C PHE A 177 14.75 15.53 -18.80
N GLN A 178 14.65 16.22 -19.94
CA GLN A 178 14.93 17.65 -20.06
C GLN A 178 13.69 18.44 -20.50
N PRO A 179 13.33 19.53 -19.78
CA PRO A 179 13.92 19.98 -18.52
C PRO A 179 13.69 19.00 -17.37
N PHE A 180 14.60 19.00 -16.39
CA PHE A 180 14.55 18.05 -15.28
C PHE A 180 13.28 18.18 -14.41
N ASN A 181 12.72 19.39 -14.32
CA ASN A 181 11.46 19.66 -13.64
C ASN A 181 10.48 20.29 -14.65
N LEU A 182 9.42 19.54 -14.99
CA LEU A 182 8.36 19.93 -15.93
C LEU A 182 7.16 20.60 -15.25
N SER A 183 7.08 20.57 -13.91
CA SER A 183 5.86 20.93 -13.16
C SER A 183 5.54 22.43 -13.12
N ASN A 184 6.40 23.30 -13.67
CA ASN A 184 6.37 24.76 -13.51
C ASN A 184 6.38 25.26 -12.05
N GLN A 185 6.67 24.38 -11.09
CA GLN A 185 6.82 24.69 -9.66
C GLN A 185 8.29 24.68 -9.26
N SER A 186 8.60 25.20 -8.06
CA SER A 186 9.93 25.06 -7.49
C SER A 186 10.31 23.60 -7.29
N ASP A 187 11.60 23.28 -7.39
CA ASP A 187 12.10 21.91 -7.20
C ASP A 187 11.70 21.33 -5.84
N PHE A 188 11.63 22.18 -4.81
CA PHE A 188 11.17 21.76 -3.49
C PHE A 188 9.70 21.35 -3.47
N SER A 189 8.82 22.08 -4.16
CA SER A 189 7.40 21.76 -4.26
C SER A 189 7.18 20.48 -5.08
N ALA A 190 7.86 20.38 -6.23
CA ALA A 190 7.83 19.21 -7.09
C ALA A 190 8.35 17.95 -6.37
N LEU A 191 9.47 18.06 -5.64
CA LEU A 191 9.98 16.96 -4.80
C LEU A 191 8.97 16.53 -3.74
N THR A 192 8.33 17.50 -3.08
CA THR A 192 7.34 17.22 -2.03
C THR A 192 6.10 16.50 -2.58
N ALA A 193 5.59 16.92 -3.73
CA ALA A 193 4.48 16.26 -4.41
C ALA A 193 4.86 14.86 -4.92
N THR A 194 5.98 14.73 -5.62
CA THR A 194 6.45 13.45 -6.17
C THR A 194 6.79 12.45 -5.07
N ALA A 195 7.41 12.86 -3.96
CA ALA A 195 7.64 12.01 -2.80
C ALA A 195 6.32 11.46 -2.22
N SER A 196 5.28 12.29 -2.14
CA SER A 196 3.97 11.88 -1.62
C SER A 196 3.29 10.87 -2.56
N LEU A 197 3.38 11.10 -3.87
CA LEU A 197 2.89 10.16 -4.88
C LEU A 197 3.67 8.85 -4.88
N THR A 198 5.00 8.88 -4.76
CA THR A 198 5.81 7.65 -4.73
C THR A 198 5.69 6.90 -3.40
N MET A 199 5.36 7.58 -2.30
CA MET A 199 5.09 6.95 -1.01
C MET A 199 3.95 5.93 -1.11
N TRP A 200 2.94 6.18 -1.95
CA TRP A 200 1.89 5.22 -2.27
C TRP A 200 2.45 3.83 -2.65
N ALA A 201 3.44 3.80 -3.54
CA ALA A 201 4.02 2.53 -4.00
C ALA A 201 4.78 1.78 -2.90
N PHE A 202 5.17 2.47 -1.83
CA PHE A 202 5.83 1.88 -0.68
C PHE A 202 4.88 1.49 0.47
N LEU A 203 3.60 1.82 0.38
CA LEU A 203 2.62 1.32 1.35
C LEU A 203 2.59 -0.21 1.30
N GLY A 204 2.60 -0.85 2.47
CA GLY A 204 2.60 -2.30 2.60
C GLY A 204 3.89 -2.89 3.18
N MET A 205 4.90 -2.05 3.42
CA MET A 205 6.09 -2.36 4.24
C MET A 205 5.79 -3.01 5.60
N GLU A 206 4.64 -2.67 6.18
CA GLU A 206 4.07 -3.16 7.41
C GLU A 206 3.21 -4.42 7.27
N SER A 207 2.90 -4.87 6.04
CA SER A 207 1.89 -5.91 5.77
C SER A 207 2.12 -7.20 6.58
N ALA A 208 3.38 -7.61 6.77
CA ALA A 208 3.73 -8.79 7.58
C ALA A 208 3.43 -8.64 9.08
N ASN A 209 3.35 -7.42 9.60
CA ASN A 209 3.01 -7.11 10.98
C ASN A 209 1.53 -7.30 11.28
N ILE A 210 0.68 -7.21 10.25
CA ILE A 210 -0.77 -7.23 10.40
C ILE A 210 -1.25 -8.64 10.81
N PRO A 211 -0.95 -9.73 10.07
CA PRO A 211 -1.28 -11.09 10.48
C PRO A 211 -0.11 -11.78 11.20
N ALA A 212 0.70 -11.07 11.99
CA ALA A 212 1.94 -11.61 12.55
C ALA A 212 1.74 -12.86 13.45
N ALA A 213 0.54 -13.10 13.99
CA ALA A 213 0.24 -14.34 14.73
C ALA A 213 0.27 -15.60 13.83
N GLU A 214 -0.01 -15.44 12.54
CA GLU A 214 -0.01 -16.50 11.53
C GLU A 214 1.40 -16.77 10.94
N VAL A 215 2.38 -15.94 11.32
CA VAL A 215 3.77 -16.01 10.83
C VAL A 215 4.65 -16.89 11.73
N GLU A 216 5.36 -17.83 11.10
CA GLU A 216 6.34 -18.68 11.74
C GLU A 216 7.51 -17.85 12.28
N ASN A 217 7.88 -18.07 13.55
CA ASN A 217 8.94 -17.30 14.23
C ASN A 217 8.80 -15.77 14.04
N ALA A 218 7.58 -15.25 14.21
CA ALA A 218 7.22 -13.86 13.89
C ALA A 218 8.22 -12.80 14.40
N THR A 219 8.77 -12.96 15.61
CA THR A 219 9.76 -12.03 16.20
C THR A 219 11.06 -11.92 15.41
N ARG A 220 11.39 -12.89 14.55
CA ARG A 220 12.53 -12.85 13.63
C ARG A 220 12.09 -12.67 12.18
N THR A 221 11.02 -13.35 11.79
CA THR A 221 10.55 -13.38 10.41
C THR A 221 9.92 -12.07 9.96
N VAL A 222 9.02 -11.49 10.75
CA VAL A 222 8.31 -10.24 10.40
C VAL A 222 9.28 -9.06 10.25
N PRO A 223 10.24 -8.82 11.17
CA PRO A 223 11.24 -7.77 11.00
C PRO A 223 12.06 -7.91 9.72
N ARG A 224 12.52 -9.12 9.41
CA ARG A 224 13.34 -9.38 8.21
C ARG A 224 12.51 -9.23 6.94
N ALA A 225 11.26 -9.70 6.94
CA ALA A 225 10.37 -9.60 5.80
C ALA A 225 10.00 -8.14 5.48
N ALA A 226 9.76 -7.32 6.51
CA ALA A 226 9.48 -5.89 6.33
C ALA A 226 10.63 -5.18 5.61
N VAL A 227 11.86 -5.29 6.14
CA VAL A 227 13.03 -4.62 5.53
C VAL A 227 13.38 -5.21 4.16
N ALA A 228 13.44 -6.54 4.04
CA ALA A 228 13.80 -7.18 2.77
C ALA A 228 12.77 -6.89 1.67
N GLY A 229 11.48 -6.95 1.99
CA GLY A 229 10.41 -6.65 1.05
C GLY A 229 10.45 -5.20 0.57
N THR A 230 10.67 -4.25 1.49
CA THR A 230 10.82 -2.83 1.13
C THR A 230 12.03 -2.57 0.23
N CYS A 231 13.18 -3.17 0.53
CA CYS A 231 14.38 -3.04 -0.31
C CYS A 231 14.18 -3.65 -1.71
N ILE A 232 13.54 -4.83 -1.80
CA ILE A 232 13.21 -5.46 -3.08
C ILE A 232 12.32 -4.53 -3.91
N ALA A 233 11.29 -3.94 -3.30
CA ALA A 233 10.40 -3.00 -3.97
C ALA A 233 11.18 -1.78 -4.51
N ALA A 234 12.03 -1.15 -3.68
CA ALA A 234 12.84 -0.01 -4.11
C ALA A 234 13.75 -0.34 -5.30
N LEU A 235 14.42 -1.50 -5.28
CA LEU A 235 15.31 -1.97 -6.34
C LEU A 235 14.60 -2.28 -7.65
N VAL A 236 13.29 -2.57 -7.61
CA VAL A 236 12.48 -2.77 -8.81
C VAL A 236 11.90 -1.43 -9.29
N TYR A 237 11.43 -0.59 -8.38
CA TYR A 237 10.69 0.62 -8.72
C TYR A 237 11.52 1.70 -9.37
N ILE A 238 12.68 2.02 -8.78
CA ILE A 238 13.50 3.13 -9.25
C ILE A 238 14.02 2.83 -10.67
N PRO A 239 14.70 1.69 -10.92
CA PRO A 239 15.17 1.36 -12.27
C PRO A 239 14.03 1.21 -13.29
N GLY A 240 12.93 0.58 -12.89
CA GLY A 240 11.78 0.39 -13.77
C GLY A 240 11.14 1.71 -14.19
N THR A 241 10.99 2.65 -13.26
CA THR A 241 10.41 3.97 -13.58
C THR A 241 11.35 4.79 -14.45
N VAL A 242 12.65 4.78 -14.17
CA VAL A 242 13.66 5.43 -15.02
C VAL A 242 13.62 4.86 -16.44
N ALA A 243 13.52 3.54 -16.58
CA ALA A 243 13.40 2.90 -17.89
C ALA A 243 12.15 3.36 -18.64
N VAL A 244 10.98 3.33 -18.00
CA VAL A 244 9.71 3.75 -18.63
C VAL A 244 9.74 5.22 -19.04
N MET A 245 10.15 6.13 -18.15
CA MET A 245 10.23 7.56 -18.44
C MET A 245 11.31 7.91 -19.47
N GLY A 246 12.31 7.05 -19.66
CA GLY A 246 13.32 7.20 -20.71
C GLY A 246 12.92 6.59 -22.05
N LEU A 247 11.88 5.75 -22.10
CA LEU A 247 11.43 5.07 -23.32
C LEU A 247 10.20 5.72 -23.97
N ILE A 248 9.43 6.48 -23.20
CA ILE A 248 8.18 7.12 -23.64
C ILE A 248 8.30 8.61 -23.33
N SER A 249 7.91 9.46 -24.29
CA SER A 249 7.93 10.92 -24.09
C SER A 249 6.98 11.33 -22.96
N PRO A 250 7.26 12.42 -22.22
CA PRO A 250 6.38 12.90 -21.16
C PRO A 250 4.95 13.15 -21.65
N GLU A 251 4.77 13.69 -22.86
CA GLU A 251 3.47 14.03 -23.43
C GLU A 251 2.59 12.78 -23.67
N GLU A 252 3.19 11.69 -24.16
CA GLU A 252 2.50 10.41 -24.36
C GLU A 252 2.27 9.70 -23.01
N LEU A 253 3.27 9.73 -22.13
CA LEU A 253 3.27 9.00 -20.87
C LEU A 253 2.16 9.47 -19.92
N VAL A 254 1.86 10.78 -19.86
CA VAL A 254 0.77 11.33 -19.03
C VAL A 254 -0.60 10.72 -19.38
N GLN A 255 -0.81 10.33 -20.64
CA GLN A 255 -2.09 9.76 -21.11
C GLN A 255 -2.11 8.23 -21.07
N SER A 256 -1.03 7.60 -20.61
CA SER A 256 -0.86 6.15 -20.64
C SER A 256 -1.68 5.43 -19.57
N ASN A 257 -2.50 4.47 -20.02
CA ASN A 257 -3.21 3.54 -19.13
C ASN A 257 -2.36 2.30 -18.79
N ALA A 258 -1.27 2.05 -19.53
CA ALA A 258 -0.39 0.91 -19.31
C ALA A 258 1.10 1.23 -19.56
N PRO A 259 1.72 2.14 -18.78
CA PRO A 259 3.08 2.65 -19.03
C PRO A 259 4.15 1.58 -19.27
N PHE A 260 4.15 0.53 -18.44
CA PHE A 260 5.13 -0.55 -18.56
C PHE A 260 4.89 -1.43 -19.78
N ALA A 261 3.64 -1.61 -20.20
CA ALA A 261 3.31 -2.37 -21.40
C ALA A 261 3.74 -1.61 -22.65
N GLU A 262 3.49 -0.30 -22.69
CA GLU A 262 3.93 0.59 -23.77
C GLU A 262 5.46 0.64 -23.87
N ALA A 263 6.16 0.78 -22.74
CA ALA A 263 7.63 0.75 -22.72
C ALA A 263 8.18 -0.59 -23.23
N ALA A 264 7.52 -1.69 -22.89
CA ALA A 264 7.86 -3.01 -23.41
C ALA A 264 7.56 -3.17 -24.90
N ALA A 265 6.55 -2.46 -25.42
CA ALA A 265 6.29 -2.40 -26.86
C ALA A 265 7.40 -1.68 -27.60
N THR A 266 7.93 -0.59 -27.03
CA THR A 266 9.09 0.11 -27.57
C THR A 266 10.32 -0.79 -27.65
N LEU A 267 10.53 -1.66 -26.66
CA LEU A 267 11.67 -2.58 -26.61
C LEU A 267 11.52 -3.84 -27.47
N TRP A 268 10.34 -4.47 -27.43
CA TRP A 268 10.14 -5.84 -27.95
C TRP A 268 8.90 -5.98 -28.86
N GLY A 269 8.29 -4.88 -29.26
CA GLY A 269 7.10 -4.86 -30.11
C GLY A 269 5.84 -5.39 -29.42
N PRO A 270 4.80 -5.77 -30.21
CA PRO A 270 3.49 -6.15 -29.68
C PRO A 270 3.50 -7.32 -28.70
N TRP A 271 4.46 -8.25 -28.83
CA TRP A 271 4.65 -9.33 -27.89
C TRP A 271 5.04 -8.82 -26.49
N GLY A 272 5.97 -7.87 -26.42
CA GLY A 272 6.41 -7.24 -25.17
C GLY A 272 5.25 -6.54 -24.45
N TYR A 273 4.43 -5.80 -25.21
CA TYR A 273 3.22 -5.16 -24.72
C TYR A 273 2.30 -6.16 -24.00
N ASN A 274 1.97 -7.26 -24.69
CA ASN A 274 1.04 -8.25 -24.17
C ASN A 274 1.61 -8.97 -22.93
N LEU A 275 2.89 -9.36 -22.96
CA LEU A 275 3.54 -10.05 -21.86
C LEU A 275 3.56 -9.18 -20.58
N ILE A 276 4.00 -7.93 -20.70
CA ILE A 276 4.10 -7.03 -19.56
C ILE A 276 2.72 -6.57 -19.09
N GLY A 277 1.79 -6.29 -20.00
CA GLY A 277 0.41 -5.93 -19.67
C GLY A 277 -0.30 -7.03 -18.89
N LEU A 278 -0.20 -8.30 -19.32
CA LEU A 278 -0.74 -9.44 -18.58
C LEU A 278 -0.03 -9.63 -17.23
N GLY A 279 1.28 -9.43 -17.18
CA GLY A 279 2.07 -9.45 -15.94
C GLY A 279 1.60 -8.39 -14.93
N ALA A 280 1.28 -7.19 -15.41
CA ALA A 280 0.75 -6.11 -14.59
C ALA A 280 -0.65 -6.43 -14.04
N ILE A 281 -1.54 -7.02 -14.84
CA ILE A 281 -2.87 -7.49 -14.37
C ILE A 281 -2.71 -8.53 -13.26
N VAL A 282 -1.87 -9.55 -13.47
CA VAL A 282 -1.55 -10.58 -12.45
C VAL A 282 -0.94 -9.94 -11.21
N SER A 283 -0.12 -8.90 -11.39
CA SER A 283 0.47 -8.17 -10.28
C SER A 283 -0.56 -7.43 -9.44
N CYS A 284 -1.39 -6.59 -10.07
CA CYS A 284 -2.44 -5.85 -9.39
C CYS A 284 -3.41 -6.81 -8.68
N PHE A 285 -3.76 -7.95 -9.31
CA PHE A 285 -4.58 -8.99 -8.69
C PHE A 285 -3.92 -9.57 -7.43
N GLY A 286 -2.62 -9.88 -7.50
CA GLY A 286 -1.86 -10.35 -6.34
C GLY A 286 -1.77 -9.33 -5.21
N ALA A 287 -1.53 -8.06 -5.52
CA ALA A 287 -1.49 -6.99 -4.52
C ALA A 287 -2.87 -6.79 -3.87
N LEU A 288 -3.94 -6.77 -4.67
CA LEU A 288 -5.31 -6.66 -4.19
C LEU A 288 -5.67 -7.82 -3.25
N ASN A 289 -5.20 -9.03 -3.53
CA ASN A 289 -5.40 -10.20 -2.66
C ASN A 289 -4.79 -9.98 -1.27
N GLY A 290 -3.53 -9.54 -1.20
CA GLY A 290 -2.85 -9.33 0.08
C GLY A 290 -3.38 -8.12 0.85
N TRP A 291 -3.84 -7.07 0.16
CA TRP A 291 -4.52 -5.95 0.80
C TRP A 291 -5.96 -6.30 1.24
N THR A 292 -6.67 -7.17 0.53
CA THR A 292 -7.97 -7.71 0.99
C THR A 292 -7.78 -8.53 2.27
N LEU A 293 -6.68 -9.28 2.41
CA LEU A 293 -6.35 -9.93 3.68
C LEU A 293 -6.22 -8.91 4.81
N CYS A 294 -5.44 -7.84 4.60
CA CYS A 294 -5.23 -6.79 5.60
C CYS A 294 -6.54 -6.07 5.97
N LEU A 295 -7.42 -5.87 4.99
CA LEU A 295 -8.73 -5.21 5.12
C LEU A 295 -9.60 -5.87 6.20
N GLY A 296 -9.52 -7.20 6.36
CA GLY A 296 -10.23 -7.92 7.42
C GLY A 296 -9.46 -8.02 8.74
N GLN A 297 -8.12 -8.09 8.68
CA GLN A 297 -7.30 -8.37 9.86
C GLN A 297 -7.20 -7.17 10.82
N ILE A 298 -7.08 -5.94 10.30
CA ILE A 298 -6.96 -4.73 11.13
C ILE A 298 -8.22 -4.50 11.99
N PRO A 299 -9.44 -4.43 11.43
CA PRO A 299 -10.65 -4.28 12.24
C PRO A 299 -10.86 -5.46 13.19
N MET A 300 -10.50 -6.68 12.77
CA MET A 300 -10.61 -7.86 13.64
C MET A 300 -9.67 -7.75 14.85
N ALA A 301 -8.44 -7.27 14.66
CA ALA A 301 -7.48 -7.07 15.76
C ALA A 301 -8.04 -6.06 16.77
N ALA A 302 -8.43 -4.87 16.31
CA ALA A 302 -9.02 -3.85 17.18
C ALA A 302 -10.33 -4.31 17.85
N ALA A 303 -11.15 -5.11 17.17
CA ALA A 303 -12.40 -5.61 17.74
C ALA A 303 -12.19 -6.67 18.82
N LYS A 304 -11.10 -7.46 18.75
CA LYS A 304 -10.75 -8.42 19.81
C LYS A 304 -10.37 -7.72 21.11
N ASP A 305 -9.75 -6.55 21.01
CA ASP A 305 -9.40 -5.71 22.15
C ASP A 305 -10.56 -4.79 22.57
N LYS A 306 -11.77 -5.05 22.05
CA LYS A 306 -13.00 -4.29 22.33
C LYS A 306 -12.94 -2.82 21.90
N LEU A 307 -12.03 -2.44 21.01
CA LEU A 307 -11.91 -1.09 20.46
C LEU A 307 -12.64 -0.91 19.12
N PHE A 308 -13.15 -1.97 18.52
CA PHE A 308 -13.98 -1.91 17.30
C PHE A 308 -15.32 -2.66 17.49
N PRO A 309 -16.33 -2.42 16.64
CA PRO A 309 -17.60 -3.12 16.74
C PRO A 309 -17.44 -4.65 16.74
N ARG A 310 -18.13 -5.32 17.67
CA ARG A 310 -17.99 -6.78 17.92
C ARG A 310 -18.22 -7.66 16.67
N VAL A 311 -18.88 -7.15 15.63
CA VAL A 311 -19.08 -7.87 14.36
C VAL A 311 -17.76 -8.22 13.68
N PHE A 312 -16.75 -7.36 13.78
CA PHE A 312 -15.43 -7.55 13.15
C PHE A 312 -14.58 -8.62 13.84
N ALA A 313 -14.83 -8.90 15.13
CA ALA A 313 -14.13 -9.95 15.88
C ALA A 313 -14.59 -11.38 15.51
N LYS A 314 -15.76 -11.54 14.90
CA LYS A 314 -16.37 -12.86 14.62
C LYS A 314 -15.67 -13.54 13.44
N LYS A 315 -15.08 -14.72 13.70
CA LYS A 315 -14.51 -15.59 12.67
C LYS A 315 -15.59 -16.45 12.00
N SER A 316 -15.39 -16.73 10.72
CA SER A 316 -16.18 -17.69 9.94
C SER A 316 -15.77 -19.13 10.24
N LYS A 317 -16.47 -20.11 9.65
CA LYS A 317 -16.08 -21.54 9.67
C LYS A 317 -14.69 -21.81 9.09
N TYR A 318 -14.16 -20.90 8.28
CA TYR A 318 -12.82 -20.97 7.68
C TYR A 318 -11.74 -20.23 8.52
N GLY A 319 -12.11 -19.71 9.70
CA GLY A 319 -11.17 -19.03 10.61
C GLY A 319 -10.86 -17.56 10.25
N THR A 320 -11.56 -16.98 9.28
CA THR A 320 -11.36 -15.63 8.72
C THR A 320 -12.44 -14.64 9.18
N PRO A 321 -12.17 -13.32 9.26
CA PRO A 321 -13.17 -12.32 9.63
C PRO A 321 -14.12 -11.98 8.46
N ALA A 322 -14.89 -12.97 7.99
CA ALA A 322 -15.68 -12.87 6.76
C ALA A 322 -16.68 -11.69 6.77
N LYS A 323 -17.36 -11.43 7.89
CA LYS A 323 -18.28 -10.29 8.01
C LYS A 323 -17.54 -8.96 7.90
N GLY A 324 -16.36 -8.87 8.51
CA GLY A 324 -15.50 -7.70 8.39
C GLY A 324 -15.10 -7.43 6.95
N LEU A 325 -14.63 -8.47 6.24
CA LEU A 325 -14.30 -8.37 4.81
C LEU A 325 -15.47 -7.87 3.98
N VAL A 326 -16.67 -8.46 4.13
CA VAL A 326 -17.86 -8.02 3.39
C VAL A 326 -18.21 -6.56 3.67
N ILE A 327 -18.26 -6.14 4.94
CA ILE A 327 -18.56 -4.74 5.31
C ILE A 327 -17.54 -3.79 4.71
N SER A 328 -16.25 -4.12 4.83
CA SER A 328 -15.18 -3.29 4.29
C SER A 328 -15.23 -3.22 2.76
N SER A 329 -15.53 -4.31 2.07
CA SER A 329 -15.62 -4.33 0.60
C SER A 329 -16.87 -3.65 0.06
N VAL A 330 -17.94 -3.53 0.85
CA VAL A 330 -19.06 -2.61 0.54
C VAL A 330 -18.55 -1.17 0.54
N LEU A 331 -17.75 -0.76 1.52
CA LEU A 331 -17.15 0.59 1.54
C LEU A 331 -16.18 0.82 0.37
N VAL A 332 -15.38 -0.20 0.01
CA VAL A 332 -14.56 -0.16 -1.22
C VAL A 332 -15.46 0.07 -2.45
N SER A 333 -16.59 -0.66 -2.53
CA SER A 333 -17.52 -0.55 -3.66
C SER A 333 -18.14 0.85 -3.75
N LEU A 334 -18.53 1.44 -2.62
CA LEU A 334 -19.04 2.81 -2.56
C LEU A 334 -18.00 3.82 -3.04
N LEU A 335 -16.74 3.68 -2.60
CA LEU A 335 -15.67 4.58 -3.03
C LEU A 335 -15.41 4.50 -4.54
N VAL A 336 -15.43 3.30 -5.12
CA VAL A 336 -15.31 3.11 -6.58
C VAL A 336 -16.51 3.74 -7.31
N LEU A 337 -17.73 3.56 -6.80
CA LEU A 337 -18.94 4.13 -7.42
C LEU A 337 -18.97 5.66 -7.37
N MET A 338 -18.48 6.27 -6.28
CA MET A 338 -18.42 7.73 -6.13
C MET A 338 -17.48 8.40 -7.13
N ASN A 339 -16.50 7.67 -7.66
CA ASN A 339 -15.50 8.19 -8.58
C ASN A 339 -15.75 7.74 -10.04
N ALA A 340 -16.88 7.09 -10.33
CA ALA A 340 -17.13 6.44 -11.63
C ALA A 340 -17.20 7.40 -12.84
N SER A 341 -17.30 8.71 -12.62
CA SER A 341 -17.35 9.73 -13.68
C SER A 341 -15.98 10.21 -14.17
N GLU A 342 -14.91 10.00 -13.40
CA GLU A 342 -13.56 10.48 -13.71
C GLU A 342 -12.77 9.46 -14.56
N SER A 343 -11.64 9.87 -15.16
CA SER A 343 -10.73 8.95 -15.86
C SER A 343 -10.08 7.95 -14.89
N LEU A 344 -9.64 6.78 -15.37
CA LEU A 344 -9.03 5.76 -14.49
C LEU A 344 -7.77 6.25 -13.77
N VAL A 345 -6.98 7.11 -14.43
CA VAL A 345 -5.76 7.71 -13.86
C VAL A 345 -6.10 8.76 -12.81
N ASP A 346 -7.13 9.58 -13.02
CA ASP A 346 -7.58 10.59 -12.06
C ASP A 346 -8.21 9.95 -10.82
N GLN A 347 -9.09 8.96 -11.03
CA GLN A 347 -9.64 8.14 -9.95
C GLN A 347 -8.52 7.50 -9.13
N PHE A 348 -7.53 6.92 -9.80
CA PHE A 348 -6.37 6.33 -9.13
C PHE A 348 -5.61 7.38 -8.32
N THR A 349 -5.28 8.53 -8.91
CA THR A 349 -4.48 9.58 -8.28
C THR A 349 -5.16 10.15 -7.03
N PHE A 350 -6.46 10.44 -7.11
CA PHE A 350 -7.23 10.93 -5.98
C PHE A 350 -7.27 9.91 -4.82
N VAL A 351 -7.57 8.64 -5.14
CA VAL A 351 -7.71 7.58 -4.14
C VAL A 351 -6.36 7.25 -3.48
N ILE A 352 -5.24 7.31 -4.21
CA ILE A 352 -3.92 7.00 -3.64
C ILE A 352 -3.44 8.08 -2.68
N LEU A 353 -3.76 9.35 -2.93
CA LEU A 353 -3.42 10.45 -2.03
C LEU A 353 -4.19 10.30 -0.71
N LEU A 354 -5.48 9.99 -0.79
CA LEU A 354 -6.31 9.69 0.37
C LEU A 354 -5.75 8.50 1.18
N ALA A 355 -5.41 7.41 0.49
CA ALA A 355 -4.84 6.22 1.12
C ALA A 355 -3.50 6.52 1.81
N THR A 356 -2.65 7.29 1.14
CA THR A 356 -1.31 7.67 1.62
C THR A 356 -1.39 8.53 2.87
N LEU A 357 -2.23 9.58 2.86
CA LEU A 357 -2.45 10.40 4.04
C LEU A 357 -2.96 9.56 5.22
N ALA A 358 -3.93 8.69 4.97
CA ALA A 358 -4.54 7.85 5.98
C ALA A 358 -3.56 6.81 6.57
N ALA A 359 -2.49 6.45 5.84
CA ALA A 359 -1.41 5.58 6.31
C ALA A 359 -0.30 6.34 7.05
N LEU A 360 0.04 7.55 6.61
CA LEU A 360 1.17 8.31 7.16
C LEU A 360 0.99 8.73 8.61
N LEU A 361 -0.24 9.03 9.05
CA LEU A 361 -0.51 9.34 10.46
C LEU A 361 -0.26 8.11 11.38
N PRO A 362 -0.78 6.91 11.07
CA PRO A 362 -0.35 5.66 11.71
C PRO A 362 1.16 5.45 11.75
N TYR A 363 1.86 5.75 10.66
CA TYR A 363 3.31 5.55 10.55
C TYR A 363 4.08 6.49 11.47
N LEU A 364 3.70 7.78 11.49
CA LEU A 364 4.21 8.77 12.43
C LEU A 364 4.01 8.29 13.87
N LEU A 365 2.80 7.87 14.22
CA LEU A 365 2.51 7.37 15.56
C LEU A 365 3.28 6.10 15.91
N CYS A 366 3.57 5.21 14.95
CA CYS A 366 4.43 4.06 15.21
C CYS A 366 5.88 4.45 15.49
N ALA A 367 6.43 5.41 14.74
CA ALA A 367 7.77 5.94 14.99
C ALA A 367 7.89 6.56 16.39
N LEU A 368 6.89 7.36 16.79
CA LEU A 368 6.84 7.96 18.12
C LEU A 368 6.57 6.91 19.22
N ALA A 369 5.71 5.91 18.96
CA ALA A 369 5.43 4.84 19.90
C ALA A 369 6.70 4.05 20.25
N ARG A 370 7.57 3.78 19.26
CA ARG A 370 8.84 3.09 19.52
C ARG A 370 9.72 3.85 20.51
N ILE A 371 9.82 5.18 20.37
CA ILE A 371 10.57 6.03 21.29
C ILE A 371 9.92 6.01 22.69
N PHE A 372 8.60 6.19 22.74
CA PHE A 372 7.87 6.26 24.00
C PHE A 372 7.92 4.95 24.80
N ILE A 373 7.80 3.80 24.12
CA ILE A 373 7.91 2.47 24.74
C ILE A 373 9.29 2.27 25.35
N ALA A 374 10.35 2.65 24.63
CA ALA A 374 11.72 2.54 25.13
C ALA A 374 11.92 3.40 26.39
N ALA A 375 11.46 4.65 26.37
CA ALA A 375 11.52 5.56 27.52
C ALA A 375 10.77 4.99 28.74
N ARG A 376 9.56 4.45 28.55
CA ARG A 376 8.74 3.90 29.65
C ARG A 376 9.28 2.59 30.23
N SER A 377 9.95 1.78 29.41
CA SER A 377 10.53 0.49 29.83
C SER A 377 11.95 0.61 30.40
N HIS A 378 12.48 1.85 30.54
CA HIS A 378 13.86 2.13 30.92
C HIS A 378 14.90 1.40 30.04
N GLN A 379 14.53 1.05 28.82
CA GLN A 379 15.44 0.50 27.82
C GLN A 379 15.96 1.63 26.94
N SER A 380 17.27 1.80 26.85
CA SER A 380 17.85 2.76 25.91
C SER A 380 17.76 2.22 24.48
N LEU A 381 17.21 3.03 23.58
CA LEU A 381 17.46 2.82 22.15
C LEU A 381 18.93 3.17 21.89
N SER A 382 19.57 2.40 21.00
CA SER A 382 20.87 2.84 20.47
C SER A 382 20.70 4.18 19.73
N THR A 383 21.77 4.98 19.64
CA THR A 383 21.75 6.26 18.90
C THR A 383 21.22 6.08 17.48
N LEU A 384 21.62 5.00 16.81
CA LEU A 384 21.14 4.66 15.48
C LEU A 384 19.62 4.41 15.44
N GLU A 385 19.09 3.61 16.37
CA GLU A 385 17.64 3.34 16.42
C GLU A 385 16.82 4.59 16.74
N PHE A 386 17.32 5.45 17.62
CA PHE A 386 16.68 6.72 17.92
C PHE A 386 16.67 7.64 16.69
N SER A 387 17.80 7.80 16.02
CA SER A 387 17.90 8.56 14.76
C SER A 387 16.96 8.03 13.69
N VAL A 388 16.86 6.70 13.53
CA VAL A 388 15.91 6.08 12.58
C VAL A 388 14.46 6.45 12.90
N CYS A 389 14.06 6.42 14.18
CA CYS A 389 12.70 6.79 14.58
C CYS A 389 12.42 8.28 14.30
N ILE A 390 13.36 9.18 14.61
CA ILE A 390 13.22 10.61 14.38
C ILE A 390 13.14 10.92 12.87
N LEU A 391 14.05 10.37 12.06
CA LEU A 391 14.06 10.59 10.62
C LEU A 391 12.80 10.02 9.96
N ALA A 392 12.31 8.86 10.41
CA ALA A 392 11.04 8.29 9.94
C ALA A 392 9.83 9.17 10.29
N ALA A 393 9.83 9.78 11.49
CA ALA A 393 8.79 10.72 11.90
C ALA A 393 8.82 12.02 11.06
N ILE A 394 10.02 12.59 10.84
CA ILE A 394 10.22 13.76 9.98
C ILE A 394 9.76 13.48 8.55
N PHE A 395 10.17 12.34 7.99
CA PHE A 395 9.71 11.89 6.67
C PHE A 395 8.19 11.76 6.60
N SER A 396 7.56 11.17 7.62
CA SER A 396 6.10 11.02 7.66
C SER A 396 5.39 12.37 7.69
N ILE A 397 5.90 13.33 8.47
CA ILE A 397 5.36 14.70 8.52
C ILE A 397 5.51 15.40 7.16
N TRP A 398 6.67 15.29 6.52
CA TRP A 398 6.91 15.89 5.21
C TRP A 398 6.01 15.24 4.13
N ALA A 399 5.91 13.92 4.08
CA ALA A 399 5.03 13.25 3.13
C ALA A 399 3.56 13.65 3.34
N ILE A 400 3.12 13.93 4.58
CA ILE A 400 1.77 14.45 4.84
C ILE A 400 1.57 15.81 4.18
N THR A 401 2.52 16.73 4.30
CA THR A 401 2.37 18.08 3.71
C THR A 401 2.30 18.05 2.18
N GLY A 402 2.95 17.07 1.54
CA GLY A 402 2.91 16.92 0.09
C GLY A 402 1.67 16.23 -0.47
N THR A 403 0.77 15.69 0.37
CA THR A 403 -0.52 15.14 -0.10
C THR A 403 -1.52 16.22 -0.57
N GLY A 404 -1.24 17.50 -0.27
CA GLY A 404 -2.10 18.62 -0.63
C GLY A 404 -3.17 18.93 0.41
N PHE A 405 -3.57 20.20 0.48
CA PHE A 405 -4.51 20.70 1.49
C PHE A 405 -5.87 19.99 1.44
N GLU A 406 -6.40 19.76 0.24
CA GLU A 406 -7.68 19.10 0.05
C GLU A 406 -7.67 17.66 0.60
N THR A 407 -6.63 16.88 0.30
CA THR A 407 -6.45 15.53 0.86
C THR A 407 -6.38 15.59 2.38
N ILE A 408 -5.61 16.52 2.95
CA ILE A 408 -5.49 16.71 4.40
C ILE A 408 -6.85 17.01 5.03
N PHE A 409 -7.64 17.90 4.41
CA PHE A 409 -8.97 18.26 4.87
C PHE A 409 -9.91 17.06 4.89
N TRP A 410 -10.03 16.34 3.78
CA TRP A 410 -10.89 15.15 3.68
C TRP A 410 -10.43 14.02 4.58
N GLY A 411 -9.13 13.76 4.67
CA GLY A 411 -8.55 12.78 5.58
C GLY A 411 -8.87 13.12 7.03
N SER A 412 -8.76 14.40 7.43
CA SER A 412 -9.10 14.84 8.78
C SER A 412 -10.57 14.59 9.12
N ILE A 413 -11.48 14.88 8.19
CA ILE A 413 -12.91 14.58 8.35
C ILE A 413 -13.13 13.08 8.55
N LEU A 414 -12.48 12.25 7.72
CA LEU A 414 -12.59 10.79 7.80
C LEU A 414 -12.03 10.22 9.11
N PHE A 415 -10.95 10.80 9.64
CA PHE A 415 -10.44 10.46 10.97
C PHE A 415 -11.43 10.86 12.08
N ILE A 416 -11.98 12.08 12.02
CA ILE A 416 -12.97 12.58 12.99
C ILE A 416 -14.26 11.75 12.95
N ALA A 417 -14.64 11.22 11.78
CA ALA A 417 -15.81 10.33 11.64
C ALA A 417 -15.71 9.04 12.48
N GLY A 418 -14.53 8.67 12.95
CA GLY A 418 -14.34 7.56 13.90
C GLY A 418 -14.75 7.90 15.34
N LEU A 419 -14.79 9.18 15.71
CA LEU A 419 -15.05 9.62 17.09
C LEU A 419 -16.42 9.18 17.62
N PRO A 420 -17.55 9.30 16.89
CA PRO A 420 -18.84 8.81 17.36
C PRO A 420 -18.83 7.30 17.65
N ILE A 421 -18.13 6.53 16.83
CA ILE A 421 -17.99 5.08 17.00
C ILE A 421 -17.15 4.77 18.24
N TYR A 422 -16.05 5.48 18.45
CA TYR A 422 -15.21 5.33 19.64
C TYR A 422 -16.01 5.62 20.93
N VAL A 423 -16.73 6.74 20.95
CA VAL A 423 -17.57 7.13 22.10
C VAL A 423 -18.66 6.08 22.36
N TRP A 424 -19.31 5.58 21.32
CA TRP A 424 -20.31 4.52 21.44
C TRP A 424 -19.71 3.23 22.04
N ILE A 425 -18.51 2.83 21.62
CA ILE A 425 -17.81 1.64 22.11
C ILE A 425 -17.43 1.78 23.59
N ILE A 426 -16.85 2.92 23.99
CA ILE A 426 -16.48 3.17 25.39
C ILE A 426 -17.70 3.21 26.30
N ARG A 427 -18.81 3.82 25.86
CA ARG A 427 -20.04 3.85 26.66
C ARG A 427 -20.54 2.43 26.93
N ARG A 428 -20.60 1.61 25.88
CA ARG A 428 -21.08 0.23 25.98
C ARG A 428 -20.16 -0.68 26.80
N SER A 429 -18.86 -0.39 26.87
CA SER A 429 -17.92 -1.17 27.70
C SER A 429 -18.00 -0.80 29.19
N ARG A 430 -18.52 0.38 29.54
CA ARG A 430 -18.82 0.77 30.93
C ARG A 430 -20.10 0.13 31.45
N ASP A 431 -21.04 -0.16 30.56
CA ASP A 431 -22.35 -0.74 30.88
C ASP A 431 -22.36 -2.29 30.93
N SER A 432 -21.23 -2.95 30.69
CA SER A 432 -21.08 -4.42 30.62
C SER A 432 -19.92 -4.93 31.45
#